data_AF-A0A9E8TLN1-F1
#
_entry.id   AF-A0A9E8TLN1-F1
#
_cell.length_a   1.000
_cell.length_b   1.000
_cell.length_c   1.000
_cell.angle_alpha   90.00
_cell.angle_beta   90.00
_cell.angle_gamma   90.00
#
_symmetry.space_group_name_H-M   'P 1'
#
loop_
_entity.id
_entity.type
_entity.pdbx_description
1 polymer ?
#
loop_
_entity_poly.entity_id
_entity_poly.type
_entity_poly.pdbx_seq_one_letter_code
_entity_poly.pdbx_strand_id
1 'polypeptide(L)'
;MANRSKAKGDKAELDATEHFNAVCPDLVVARPKRMLGAGRKEDVGDLWVFEDVAVQVKAYAPAALSAALYDAARTSVDQAANGEKTFALGMVKLHNARPPKQERWLASVVEWPEPVDDPVIFKAATAAADWAKLAVTGSQVARVERGGTDAIYVAPMRVWLDAYRRYREAHPGEYVVPTIPERLAQLEAEEAAAARALFSIAELWPMP
;
A
#
# COMPACT_ATOMS: atom_id res chain seq x y z
N MET A 1 -18.82 -24.08 2.85
CA MET A 1 -18.70 -23.21 4.05
C MET A 1 -17.50 -22.31 3.87
N ALA A 2 -17.67 -20.99 3.83
CA ALA A 2 -16.54 -20.06 3.83
C ALA A 2 -15.78 -20.21 5.16
N ASN A 3 -14.46 -20.41 5.09
CA ASN A 3 -13.58 -20.55 6.24
C ASN A 3 -13.69 -19.30 7.15
N ARG A 4 -13.88 -19.47 8.47
CA ARG A 4 -13.99 -18.37 9.43
C ARG A 4 -12.80 -17.40 9.35
N SER A 5 -11.60 -17.91 9.08
CA SER A 5 -10.41 -17.07 8.92
C SER A 5 -10.52 -16.15 7.71
N LYS A 6 -11.08 -16.65 6.60
CA LYS A 6 -11.32 -15.84 5.40
C LYS A 6 -12.37 -14.77 5.65
N ALA A 7 -13.48 -15.11 6.30
CA ALA A 7 -14.51 -14.13 6.68
C ALA A 7 -13.96 -13.02 7.59
N LYS A 8 -12.99 -13.33 8.47
CA LYS A 8 -12.31 -12.34 9.30
C LYS A 8 -11.43 -11.40 8.45
N GLY A 9 -10.71 -11.93 7.48
CA GLY A 9 -9.92 -11.16 6.52
C GLY A 9 -10.81 -10.21 5.69
N ASP A 10 -11.83 -10.78 5.05
CA ASP A 10 -12.80 -10.01 4.24
C ASP A 10 -13.43 -8.85 5.04
N LYS A 11 -13.79 -9.10 6.31
CA LYS A 11 -14.30 -8.05 7.20
C LYS A 11 -13.26 -6.98 7.51
N ALA A 12 -12.01 -7.37 7.75
CA ALA A 12 -10.95 -6.40 8.03
C ALA A 12 -10.64 -5.51 6.82
N GLU A 13 -10.65 -6.08 5.61
CA GLU A 13 -10.48 -5.35 4.35
C GLU A 13 -11.61 -4.34 4.11
N LEU A 14 -12.86 -4.72 4.40
CA LEU A 14 -14.00 -3.79 4.37
C LEU A 14 -13.85 -2.67 5.40
N ASP A 15 -13.56 -3.02 6.66
CA ASP A 15 -13.34 -2.03 7.74
C ASP A 15 -12.17 -1.08 7.41
N ALA A 16 -11.13 -1.55 6.71
CA ALA A 16 -10.00 -0.73 6.27
C ALA A 16 -10.40 0.23 5.14
N THR A 17 -11.19 -0.24 4.17
CA THR A 17 -11.72 0.61 3.09
C THR A 17 -12.59 1.74 3.66
N GLU A 18 -13.49 1.42 4.61
CA GLU A 18 -14.29 2.41 5.31
C GLU A 18 -13.42 3.40 6.11
N HIS A 19 -12.34 2.91 6.73
CA HIS A 19 -11.42 3.77 7.45
C HIS A 19 -10.77 4.81 6.52
N PHE A 20 -10.23 4.39 5.37
CA PHE A 20 -9.63 5.33 4.40
C PHE A 20 -10.63 6.38 3.91
N ASN A 21 -11.84 5.96 3.54
CA ASN A 21 -12.91 6.89 3.14
C ASN A 21 -13.22 7.93 4.22
N ALA A 22 -13.13 7.55 5.49
CA ALA A 22 -13.41 8.45 6.61
C ALA A 22 -12.25 9.40 6.93
N VAL A 23 -10.99 8.97 6.76
CA VAL A 23 -9.83 9.74 7.24
C VAL A 23 -9.08 10.52 6.15
N CYS A 24 -9.19 10.10 4.89
CA CYS A 24 -8.54 10.74 3.75
C CYS A 24 -9.42 10.68 2.48
N PRO A 25 -10.66 11.20 2.53
CA PRO A 25 -11.57 11.19 1.37
C PRO A 25 -11.01 11.93 0.15
N ASP A 26 -10.06 12.84 0.37
CA ASP A 26 -9.34 13.61 -0.64
C ASP A 26 -8.32 12.78 -1.43
N LEU A 27 -7.78 11.71 -0.82
CA LEU A 27 -6.73 10.89 -1.41
C LEU A 27 -7.28 9.61 -2.08
N VAL A 28 -8.44 9.13 -1.63
CA VAL A 28 -9.01 7.87 -2.14
C VAL A 28 -9.52 8.01 -3.57
N VAL A 29 -9.38 6.94 -4.34
CA VAL A 29 -10.00 6.83 -5.67
C VAL A 29 -11.52 6.92 -5.58
N ALA A 30 -12.18 7.32 -6.67
CA ALA A 30 -13.64 7.55 -6.69
C ALA A 30 -14.49 6.33 -6.30
N ARG A 31 -13.98 5.10 -6.48
CA ARG A 31 -14.67 3.84 -6.15
C ARG A 31 -13.72 2.88 -5.44
N PRO A 32 -13.36 3.17 -4.18
CA PRO A 32 -12.44 2.35 -3.44
C PRO A 32 -13.07 0.98 -3.18
N LYS A 33 -12.31 -0.08 -3.44
CA LYS A 33 -12.82 -1.45 -3.37
C LYS A 33 -11.77 -2.43 -2.91
N ARG A 34 -12.26 -3.54 -2.37
CA ARG A 34 -11.46 -4.74 -2.11
C ARG A 34 -11.14 -5.46 -3.42
N MET A 35 -9.91 -5.94 -3.53
CA MET A 35 -9.46 -6.69 -4.70
C MET A 35 -9.79 -8.18 -4.53
N LEU A 36 -10.15 -8.83 -5.65
CA LEU A 36 -10.40 -10.26 -5.68
C LEU A 36 -9.15 -10.97 -6.20
N GLY A 37 -8.71 -12.02 -5.52
CA GLY A 37 -7.54 -12.79 -5.93
C GLY A 37 -6.32 -12.68 -5.01
N ALA A 38 -6.48 -12.04 -3.84
CA ALA A 38 -5.44 -11.98 -2.80
C ALA A 38 -4.82 -13.37 -2.53
N GLY A 39 -3.48 -13.41 -2.48
CA GLY A 39 -2.68 -14.63 -2.29
C GLY A 39 -2.32 -15.41 -3.56
N ARG A 40 -2.54 -14.84 -4.76
CA ARG A 40 -2.02 -15.38 -6.03
C ARG A 40 -0.60 -14.87 -6.30
N LYS A 41 0.11 -15.50 -7.26
CA LYS A 41 1.44 -15.05 -7.68
C LYS A 41 1.44 -13.61 -8.21
N GLU A 42 0.34 -13.20 -8.83
CA GLU A 42 0.13 -11.86 -9.41
C GLU A 42 -0.79 -11.01 -8.52
N ASP A 43 -0.66 -11.17 -7.21
CA ASP A 43 -1.37 -10.33 -6.26
C ASP A 43 -0.79 -8.92 -6.29
N VAL A 44 -1.67 -7.92 -6.38
CA VAL A 44 -1.34 -6.48 -6.53
C VAL A 44 -1.83 -5.65 -5.33
N GLY A 45 -2.30 -6.33 -4.27
CA GLY A 45 -2.81 -5.70 -3.05
C GLY A 45 -4.21 -6.19 -2.68
N ASP A 46 -4.52 -6.11 -1.38
CA ASP A 46 -5.85 -6.44 -0.86
C ASP A 46 -6.88 -5.37 -1.23
N LEU A 47 -6.46 -4.10 -1.34
CA LEU A 47 -7.35 -2.96 -1.60
C LEU A 47 -6.89 -2.11 -2.79
N TRP A 48 -7.86 -1.64 -3.58
CA TRP A 48 -7.69 -0.53 -4.51
C TRP A 48 -8.32 0.72 -3.89
N VAL A 49 -7.49 1.48 -3.18
CA VAL A 49 -7.88 2.73 -2.51
C VAL A 49 -7.09 3.94 -2.99
N PHE A 50 -5.84 3.74 -3.41
CA PHE A 50 -4.99 4.75 -4.04
C PHE A 50 -4.55 4.23 -5.40
N GLU A 51 -4.19 5.11 -6.31
CA GLU A 51 -3.85 4.71 -7.68
C GLU A 51 -2.44 4.13 -7.80
N ASP A 52 -1.53 4.60 -6.95
CA ASP A 52 -0.07 4.40 -6.96
C ASP A 52 0.44 3.68 -5.70
N VAL A 53 -0.47 3.17 -4.85
CA VAL A 53 -0.13 2.44 -3.62
C VAL A 53 -0.73 1.04 -3.66
N ALA A 54 0.10 0.01 -3.45
CA ALA A 54 -0.38 -1.33 -3.13
C ALA A 54 -0.63 -1.44 -1.63
N VAL A 55 -1.85 -1.82 -1.24
CA VAL A 55 -2.26 -1.88 0.17
C VAL A 55 -2.48 -3.33 0.60
N GLN A 56 -1.70 -3.80 1.58
CA GLN A 56 -1.86 -5.10 2.23
C GLN A 56 -2.51 -4.92 3.60
N VAL A 57 -3.63 -5.59 3.86
CA VAL A 57 -4.34 -5.53 5.14
C VAL A 57 -4.13 -6.82 5.93
N LYS A 58 -3.73 -6.67 7.20
CA LYS A 58 -3.59 -7.81 8.13
C LYS A 58 -4.39 -7.58 9.41
N ALA A 59 -5.16 -8.60 9.81
CA ALA A 59 -5.95 -8.59 11.05
C ALA A 59 -5.71 -9.85 11.88
N TYR A 60 -4.65 -9.84 12.67
CA TYR A 60 -4.24 -10.99 13.48
C TYR A 60 -4.71 -10.92 14.94
N ALA A 61 -4.53 -12.03 15.66
CA ALA A 61 -4.64 -12.05 17.11
C ALA A 61 -3.41 -11.35 17.73
N PRO A 62 -3.50 -10.85 18.99
CA PRO A 62 -2.40 -10.13 19.65
C PRO A 62 -1.07 -10.88 19.63
N ALA A 63 -1.09 -12.22 19.80
CA ALA A 63 0.10 -13.07 19.81
C ALA A 63 0.88 -13.08 18.48
N ALA A 64 0.22 -12.76 17.37
CA ALA A 64 0.81 -12.74 16.03
C ALA A 64 1.08 -11.32 15.51
N LEU A 65 0.98 -10.28 16.36
CA LEU A 65 1.12 -8.88 15.94
C LEU A 65 2.49 -8.58 15.32
N SER A 66 3.58 -9.07 15.91
CA SER A 66 4.94 -8.87 15.36
C SER A 66 5.05 -9.45 13.96
N ALA A 67 4.63 -10.71 13.77
CA ALA A 67 4.64 -11.36 12.47
C ALA A 67 3.76 -10.62 11.45
N ALA A 68 2.58 -10.16 11.87
CA ALA A 68 1.68 -9.39 11.03
C ALA A 68 2.27 -8.09 10.49
N LEU A 69 3.04 -7.36 11.32
CA LEU A 69 3.68 -6.09 10.92
C LEU A 69 4.74 -6.32 9.85
N TYR A 70 5.64 -7.28 10.06
CA TYR A 70 6.66 -7.62 9.06
C TYR A 70 6.05 -8.20 7.78
N ASP A 71 5.07 -9.09 7.91
CA ASP A 71 4.41 -9.71 6.77
C ASP A 71 3.65 -8.67 5.93
N ALA A 72 2.93 -7.74 6.57
CA ALA A 72 2.26 -6.64 5.88
C ALA A 72 3.26 -5.72 5.15
N ALA A 73 4.35 -5.34 5.82
CA ALA A 73 5.37 -4.46 5.26
C ALA A 73 6.06 -5.08 4.04
N ARG A 74 6.41 -6.37 4.10
CA ARG A 74 7.12 -7.05 3.00
C ARG A 74 6.20 -7.44 1.85
N THR A 75 5.05 -8.04 2.16
CA THR A 75 4.10 -8.48 1.12
C THR A 75 3.58 -7.31 0.30
N SER A 76 3.38 -6.13 0.92
CA SER A 76 2.98 -4.94 0.18
C SER A 76 4.03 -4.46 -0.83
N VAL A 77 5.33 -4.73 -0.60
CA VAL A 77 6.41 -4.42 -1.57
C VAL A 77 6.31 -5.35 -2.78
N ASP A 78 6.15 -6.65 -2.55
CA ASP A 78 5.98 -7.62 -3.63
C ASP A 78 4.73 -7.31 -4.47
N GLN A 79 3.64 -6.94 -3.80
CA GLN A 79 2.39 -6.53 -4.45
C GLN A 79 2.52 -5.20 -5.21
N ALA A 80 3.28 -4.25 -4.66
CA ALA A 80 3.58 -3.00 -5.35
C ALA A 80 4.36 -3.27 -6.64
N ALA A 81 5.38 -4.13 -6.58
CA ALA A 81 6.14 -4.54 -7.76
C ALA A 81 5.24 -5.23 -8.81
N ASN A 82 4.39 -6.16 -8.40
CA ASN A 82 3.46 -6.84 -9.32
C ASN A 82 2.43 -5.88 -9.94
N GLY A 83 1.97 -4.89 -9.18
CA GLY A 83 0.96 -3.93 -9.59
C GLY A 83 1.52 -2.66 -10.23
N GLU A 84 2.84 -2.60 -10.44
CA GLU A 84 3.58 -1.43 -10.90
C GLU A 84 3.21 -0.17 -10.11
N LYS A 85 3.13 -0.31 -8.78
CA LYS A 85 2.82 0.76 -7.82
C LYS A 85 4.11 1.32 -7.26
N THR A 86 4.16 2.64 -7.09
CA THR A 86 5.33 3.28 -6.52
C THR A 86 5.41 3.09 -5.01
N PHE A 87 4.28 3.00 -4.33
CA PHE A 87 4.24 2.84 -2.88
C PHE A 87 3.72 1.48 -2.45
N ALA A 88 4.28 1.01 -1.34
CA ALA A 88 3.85 -0.19 -0.64
C ALA A 88 3.35 0.20 0.76
N LEU A 89 2.10 -0.13 1.07
CA LEU A 89 1.49 0.13 2.37
C LEU A 89 1.00 -1.17 3.02
N GLY A 90 1.71 -1.62 4.06
CA GLY A 90 1.19 -2.60 4.99
C GLY A 90 0.30 -1.93 6.05
N MET A 91 -0.88 -2.48 6.29
CA MET A 91 -1.87 -1.98 7.24
C MET A 91 -2.25 -3.07 8.23
N VAL A 92 -2.00 -2.84 9.53
CA VAL A 92 -2.28 -3.82 10.58
C VAL A 92 -3.35 -3.31 11.53
N LYS A 93 -4.40 -4.13 11.71
CA LYS A 93 -5.48 -3.86 12.67
C LYS A 93 -5.05 -4.25 14.07
N LEU A 94 -5.09 -3.30 15.00
CA LEU A 94 -4.85 -3.58 16.42
C LEU A 94 -6.11 -4.11 17.10
N HIS A 95 -5.94 -5.19 17.86
CA HIS A 95 -6.98 -5.73 18.71
C HIS A 95 -7.16 -4.84 19.96
N ASN A 96 -8.41 -4.58 20.36
CA ASN A 96 -8.76 -3.78 21.55
C ASN A 96 -8.28 -2.30 21.56
N ALA A 97 -7.88 -1.73 20.43
CA ALA A 97 -7.66 -0.28 20.36
C ALA A 97 -8.96 0.46 20.71
N ARG A 98 -8.84 1.55 21.48
CA ARG A 98 -9.97 2.38 21.95
C ARG A 98 -9.93 3.79 21.33
N PRO A 99 -10.45 3.98 20.10
CA PRO A 99 -10.63 5.31 19.52
C PRO A 99 -11.51 6.21 20.41
N PRO A 100 -11.27 7.53 20.42
CA PRO A 100 -10.26 8.27 19.65
C PRO A 100 -8.88 8.31 20.32
N LYS A 101 -8.74 7.80 21.55
CA LYS A 101 -7.49 7.91 22.33
C LYS A 101 -6.37 6.99 21.83
N GLN A 102 -6.71 6.00 21.00
CA GLN A 102 -5.79 5.02 20.47
C GLN A 102 -6.09 4.80 19.00
N GLU A 103 -5.03 4.73 18.20
CA GLU A 103 -5.13 4.39 16.81
C GLU A 103 -5.44 2.89 16.66
N ARG A 104 -6.40 2.56 15.81
CA ARG A 104 -6.82 1.18 15.54
C ARG A 104 -6.04 0.56 14.39
N TRP A 105 -5.55 1.39 13.48
CA TRP A 105 -4.85 0.98 12.27
C TRP A 105 -3.44 1.53 12.27
N LEU A 106 -2.45 0.65 12.25
CA LEU A 106 -1.06 1.04 12.09
C LEU A 106 -0.62 0.85 10.65
N ALA A 107 0.14 1.80 10.14
CA ALA A 107 0.97 1.61 8.97
C ALA A 107 2.22 0.82 9.36
N SER A 108 2.64 -0.10 8.50
CA SER A 108 3.83 -0.93 8.64
C SER A 108 4.47 -1.09 7.26
N VAL A 109 5.59 -0.44 7.01
CA VAL A 109 6.19 -0.33 5.67
C VAL A 109 7.70 -0.53 5.72
N VAL A 110 8.30 -0.99 4.61
CA VAL A 110 9.77 -1.08 4.47
C VAL A 110 10.35 0.30 4.13
N GLU A 111 9.68 1.03 3.26
CA GLU A 111 10.05 2.36 2.81
C GLU A 111 8.96 3.37 3.17
N TRP A 112 9.38 4.53 3.69
CA TRP A 112 8.47 5.62 4.02
C TRP A 112 8.28 6.52 2.80
N PRO A 113 7.11 7.16 2.57
CA PRO A 113 6.88 7.97 1.37
C PRO A 113 7.83 9.15 1.20
N GLU A 114 8.39 9.65 2.29
CA GLU A 114 9.37 10.75 2.32
C GLU A 114 10.49 10.41 3.33
N PRO A 115 11.64 11.11 3.29
CA PRO A 115 12.69 10.93 4.30
C PRO A 115 12.15 11.12 5.73
N VAL A 116 12.52 10.21 6.63
CA VAL A 116 12.11 10.26 8.04
C VAL A 116 13.28 10.77 8.88
N ASP A 117 13.12 11.97 9.44
CA ASP A 117 14.07 12.53 10.39
C ASP A 117 13.86 11.91 11.79
N ASP A 118 14.96 11.48 12.42
CA ASP A 118 15.01 11.00 13.81
C ASP A 118 13.91 9.99 14.21
N PRO A 119 13.75 8.85 13.52
CA PRO A 119 12.78 7.84 13.90
C PRO A 119 13.07 7.26 15.28
N VAL A 120 12.02 6.96 16.05
CA VAL A 120 12.17 6.31 17.37
C VAL A 120 12.55 4.85 17.15
N ILE A 121 13.76 4.46 17.57
CA ILE A 121 14.28 3.11 17.32
C ILE A 121 13.75 2.10 18.34
N PHE A 122 13.17 1.01 17.85
CA PHE A 122 12.74 -0.13 18.66
C PHE A 122 13.44 -1.41 18.20
N LYS A 123 13.71 -2.32 19.14
CA LYS A 123 14.20 -3.68 18.83
C LYS A 123 13.07 -4.73 18.73
N ALA A 124 11.85 -4.36 19.13
CA ALA A 124 10.69 -5.23 19.11
C ALA A 124 9.49 -4.54 18.44
N ALA A 125 8.90 -5.20 17.44
CA ALA A 125 7.75 -4.66 16.69
C ALA A 125 6.50 -4.48 17.56
N THR A 126 6.29 -5.33 18.56
CA THR A 126 5.19 -5.18 19.52
C THR A 126 5.32 -3.91 20.36
N ALA A 127 6.54 -3.58 20.82
CA ALA A 127 6.80 -2.36 21.56
C ALA A 127 6.58 -1.11 20.69
N ALA A 128 7.05 -1.15 19.43
CA ALA A 128 6.78 -0.08 18.46
C ALA A 128 5.29 0.09 18.19
N ALA A 129 4.54 -1.00 18.06
CA ALA A 129 3.10 -0.95 17.84
C ALA A 129 2.33 -0.39 19.06
N ASP A 130 2.71 -0.77 20.28
CA ASP A 130 2.09 -0.24 21.49
C ASP A 130 2.38 1.25 21.67
N TRP A 131 3.59 1.69 21.34
CA TRP A 131 3.95 3.11 21.28
C TRP A 131 3.15 3.84 20.20
N ALA A 132 3.15 3.34 18.96
CA ALA A 132 2.49 3.97 17.82
C ALA A 132 0.98 4.09 18.04
N LYS A 133 0.34 3.08 18.64
CA LYS A 133 -1.08 3.10 19.03
C LYS A 133 -1.44 4.33 19.88
N LEU A 134 -0.53 4.83 20.71
CA LEU A 134 -0.75 5.96 21.62
C LEU A 134 -0.34 7.31 21.00
N ALA A 135 0.46 7.31 19.93
CA ALA A 135 1.00 8.51 19.27
C ALA A 135 -0.03 9.18 18.32
N VAL A 136 -1.32 9.17 18.66
CA VAL A 136 -2.43 9.54 17.76
C VAL A 136 -2.33 10.97 17.20
N THR A 137 -1.72 11.89 17.95
CA THR A 137 -1.58 13.31 17.55
C THR A 137 -0.15 13.67 17.13
N GLY A 138 0.78 12.73 17.14
CA GLY A 138 2.18 12.97 16.79
C GLY A 138 2.46 12.74 15.31
N SER A 139 3.58 13.28 14.82
CA SER A 139 4.15 12.98 13.50
C SER A 139 5.27 11.94 13.57
N GLN A 140 5.56 11.41 14.76
CA GLN A 140 6.69 10.54 14.99
C GLN A 140 6.48 9.17 14.33
N VAL A 141 7.57 8.61 13.83
CA VAL A 141 7.61 7.28 13.20
C VAL A 141 8.52 6.38 14.03
N ALA A 142 8.08 5.16 14.33
CA ALA A 142 8.95 4.15 14.91
C ALA A 142 9.69 3.41 13.80
N ARG A 143 10.99 3.13 14.01
CA ARG A 143 11.77 2.24 13.15
C ARG A 143 12.16 1.01 13.95
N VAL A 144 11.73 -0.16 13.48
CA VAL A 144 12.00 -1.43 14.13
C VAL A 144 13.21 -2.07 13.47
N GLU A 145 14.25 -2.32 14.25
CA GLU A 145 15.47 -2.99 13.80
C GLU A 145 15.62 -4.34 14.50
N ARG A 146 15.63 -5.42 13.71
CA ARG A 146 15.88 -6.77 14.20
C ARG A 146 16.97 -7.40 13.35
N GLY A 147 17.99 -7.98 14.00
CA GLY A 147 19.09 -8.63 13.29
C GLY A 147 18.59 -9.71 12.34
N GLY A 148 19.09 -9.69 11.10
CA GLY A 148 18.74 -10.67 10.06
C GLY A 148 17.41 -10.43 9.34
N THR A 149 16.72 -9.30 9.58
CA THR A 149 15.51 -8.90 8.87
C THR A 149 15.56 -7.42 8.51
N ASP A 150 14.93 -7.04 7.41
CA ASP A 150 14.82 -5.64 6.98
C ASP A 150 14.17 -4.81 8.09
N ALA A 151 14.66 -3.57 8.24
CA ALA A 151 14.01 -2.63 9.12
C ALA A 151 12.63 -2.28 8.56
N ILE A 152 11.66 -2.11 9.46
CA ILE A 152 10.32 -1.64 9.10
C ILE A 152 9.99 -0.37 9.87
N TYR A 153 9.23 0.51 9.24
CA TYR A 153 8.66 1.69 9.86
C TYR A 153 7.24 1.39 10.32
N VAL A 154 6.90 1.81 11.54
CA VAL A 154 5.58 1.62 12.14
C VAL A 154 5.08 2.95 12.69
N ALA A 155 3.85 3.33 12.33
CA ALA A 155 3.24 4.57 12.84
C ALA A 155 1.71 4.44 12.84
N PRO A 156 0.97 5.36 13.51
CA PRO A 156 -0.45 5.52 13.24
C PRO A 156 -0.72 5.70 11.74
N MET A 157 -1.81 5.12 11.21
CA MET A 157 -2.14 5.22 9.79
C MET A 157 -2.19 6.67 9.28
N ARG A 158 -2.72 7.60 10.09
CA ARG A 158 -2.77 9.03 9.76
C ARG A 158 -1.39 9.63 9.49
N VAL A 159 -0.36 9.22 10.23
CA VAL A 159 1.01 9.75 10.07
C VAL A 159 1.58 9.35 8.71
N TRP A 160 1.33 8.12 8.26
CA TRP A 160 1.71 7.69 6.92
C TRP A 160 0.93 8.44 5.83
N LEU A 161 -0.39 8.61 6.01
CA LEU A 161 -1.22 9.35 5.07
C LEU A 161 -0.81 10.81 4.94
N ASP A 162 -0.43 11.47 6.03
CA ASP A 162 0.04 12.85 6.00
C ASP A 162 1.40 12.97 5.29
N ALA A 163 2.30 11.99 5.47
CA ALA A 163 3.56 11.92 4.74
C ALA A 163 3.35 11.67 3.24
N TYR A 164 2.46 10.73 2.89
CA TYR A 164 2.08 10.47 1.51
C TYR A 164 1.42 11.70 0.85
N ARG A 165 0.57 12.44 1.58
CA ARG A 165 -0.01 13.69 1.09
C ARG A 165 1.07 14.73 0.76
N ARG A 166 2.01 14.96 1.68
CA ARG A 166 3.14 15.89 1.45
C ARG A 166 3.99 15.47 0.26
N TYR A 167 4.28 14.18 0.13
CA TYR A 167 5.01 13.66 -1.04
C TYR A 167 4.27 14.00 -2.34
N ARG A 168 2.96 13.76 -2.41
CA ARG A 168 2.16 14.06 -3.62
C ARG A 168 2.09 15.55 -3.93
N GLU A 169 1.99 16.38 -2.90
CA GLU A 169 1.99 17.84 -3.04
C GLU A 169 3.35 18.35 -3.55
N ALA A 170 4.46 17.73 -3.12
CA ALA A 170 5.81 18.08 -3.56
C ALA A 170 6.15 17.58 -4.98
N HIS A 171 5.47 16.53 -5.47
CA HIS A 171 5.71 15.91 -6.78
C HIS A 171 4.46 15.97 -7.68
N PRO A 172 3.92 17.18 -7.96
CA PRO A 172 2.73 17.32 -8.79
C PRO A 172 3.03 16.86 -10.23
N GLY A 173 2.23 15.94 -10.75
CA GLY A 173 2.32 15.49 -12.15
C GLY A 173 3.29 14.33 -12.42
N GLU A 174 4.07 13.88 -11.43
CA GLU A 174 4.82 12.62 -11.55
C GLU A 174 3.88 11.39 -11.52
N TYR A 175 2.61 11.62 -11.19
CA TYR A 175 1.53 10.64 -11.09
C TYR A 175 0.28 11.14 -11.80
N VAL A 176 0.39 11.42 -13.11
CA VAL A 176 -0.81 11.48 -13.94
C VAL A 176 -1.16 10.04 -14.29
N VAL A 177 -2.08 9.44 -13.55
CA VAL A 177 -2.82 8.31 -14.12
C VAL A 177 -3.56 8.88 -15.32
N PRO A 178 -3.22 8.48 -16.55
CA PRO A 178 -3.94 8.99 -17.71
C PRO A 178 -5.41 8.71 -17.49
N THR A 179 -6.24 9.74 -17.68
CA THR A 179 -7.69 9.55 -17.69
C THR A 179 -8.04 8.42 -18.67
N ILE A 180 -9.15 7.71 -18.47
CA ILE A 180 -9.53 6.60 -19.38
C ILE A 180 -9.44 7.00 -20.87
N PRO A 181 -9.88 8.19 -21.29
CA PRO A 181 -9.67 8.66 -22.67
C PRO A 181 -8.20 8.83 -23.05
N GLU A 182 -7.36 9.39 -22.17
CA GLU A 182 -5.92 9.54 -22.41
C GLU A 182 -5.21 8.18 -22.49
N ARG A 183 -5.60 7.22 -21.66
CA ARG A 183 -5.03 5.87 -21.69
C ARG A 183 -5.41 5.13 -22.96
N LEU A 184 -6.66 5.26 -23.40
CA LEU A 184 -7.12 4.69 -24.68
C LEU A 184 -6.38 5.32 -25.87
N ALA A 185 -6.24 6.64 -25.89
CA ALA A 185 -5.47 7.33 -26.92
C ALA A 185 -3.99 6.90 -26.94
N GLN A 186 -3.40 6.65 -25.77
CA GLN A 186 -2.03 6.16 -25.65
C GLN A 186 -1.87 4.73 -26.18
N LEU A 187 -2.81 3.84 -25.86
CA LEU A 187 -2.83 2.47 -26.39
C LEU A 187 -3.01 2.43 -27.92
N GLU A 188 -3.91 3.25 -28.46
CA GLU A 188 -4.10 3.38 -29.92
C GLU A 188 -2.82 3.88 -30.61
N ALA A 189 -2.10 4.80 -29.98
CA ALA A 189 -0.82 5.31 -30.49
C ALA A 189 0.29 4.23 -30.46
N GLU A 190 0.36 3.43 -29.40
CA GLU A 190 1.30 2.30 -29.28
C GLU A 190 1.02 1.21 -30.32
N GLU A 191 -0.25 0.84 -30.53
CA GLU A 191 -0.66 -0.12 -31.57
C GLU A 191 -0.32 0.39 -32.97
N ALA A 192 -0.59 1.67 -33.26
CA ALA A 192 -0.25 2.27 -34.55
C ALA A 192 1.27 2.32 -34.79
N ALA A 193 2.07 2.58 -33.75
CA ALA A 193 3.52 2.55 -33.83
C ALA A 193 4.06 1.13 -34.08
N ALA A 194 3.51 0.12 -33.39
CA ALA A 194 3.87 -1.28 -33.58
C ALA A 194 3.52 -1.76 -35.00
N ALA A 195 2.34 -1.39 -35.52
CA ALA A 195 1.93 -1.72 -36.88
C ALA A 195 2.88 -1.11 -37.94
N ARG A 196 3.30 0.15 -37.74
CA ARG A 196 4.28 0.81 -38.62
C ARG A 196 5.66 0.13 -38.58
N ALA A 197 6.11 -0.27 -37.39
CA ALA A 197 7.37 -0.98 -37.23
C ALA A 197 7.36 -2.34 -37.96
N LEU A 198 6.25 -3.09 -37.88
CA LEU A 198 6.09 -4.34 -38.61
C LEU A 198 6.09 -4.15 -40.14
N PHE A 199 5.46 -3.07 -40.63
CA PHE A 199 5.45 -2.74 -42.05
C PHE A 199 6.86 -2.38 -42.57
N SER A 200 7.65 -1.64 -41.77
CA SER A 200 9.03 -1.30 -42.12
C SER A 200 9.96 -2.51 -42.16
N ILE A 201 9.73 -3.52 -41.30
CA ILE A 201 10.49 -4.78 -41.33
C ILE A 201 10.14 -5.62 -42.57
N ALA A 202 8.89 -5.58 -43.03
CA ALA A 202 8.46 -6.30 -44.24
C ALA A 202 9.12 -5.73 -45.52
N GLU A 203 9.41 -4.43 -45.58
CA GLU A 203 10.14 -3.81 -46.70
C GLU A 203 11.63 -4.20 -46.75
N LEU A 204 12.20 -4.67 -45.65
CA LEU A 204 13.59 -5.10 -45.54
C LEU A 204 13.80 -6.59 -45.88
N TRP A 205 12.72 -7.33 -46.14
CA TRP A 205 12.79 -8.71 -46.62
C TRP A 205 12.44 -8.77 -48.11
N PRO A 206 13.42 -8.63 -49.03
CA PRO A 206 13.17 -8.91 -50.43
C PRO A 206 12.77 -10.39 -50.55
N MET A 207 11.51 -10.63 -50.89
CA MET A 207 11.03 -11.95 -51.26
C MET A 207 11.82 -12.42 -52.51
N PRO A 208 12.45 -13.61 -52.47
CA PRO A 208 13.07 -14.20 -53.66
C PRO A 208 12.03 -14.62 -54.71
#